data_AF-A0A0G1D356-F1
#
_entry.id   AF-A0A0G1D356-F1
#
_cell.length_a   1.000
_cell.length_b   1.000
_cell.length_c   1.000
_cell.angle_alpha   90.00
_cell.angle_beta   90.00
_cell.angle_gamma   90.00
#
_symmetry.space_group_name_H-M   'P 1'
#
loop_
_entity.id
_entity.type
_entity.pdbx_description
1 polymer ?
#
loop_
_entity_poly.entity_id
_entity_poly.type
_entity_poly.pdbx_seq_one_letter_code
_entity_poly.pdbx_strand_id
1 'polypeptide(L)'
;MNNSNDNLQFKKDFFANPERETETPPQLDEWQIKFNKLSPEVQNWMASQESATANREIAEKFNLKGDENSILAEVTSWITLKDYPISSLPELLERELSIPEEQAEEIALEVVKKQFLPLRQYMPEVEEYLNQIGEIRPKPTQSTESSLATAKEQKPPQMPEQNIQLPQKSLREAAKTNESVLDQFITFEPIIIKSAETGEEKKVSPTIRNWLRDYVIVKGSNAHTEVDRSDYLFNSPNASRLSGEERNLISEFLKSFDSPSYAIPFSPRTKLFAIEKLMKKQTGEERKIFGNQGMVEPQTQKPEPILFRPQAMSASIANGTDKYLEPIEKDSTPQNTAQSPKPPASKDQGNQGRVINLKDLS
;
A
#
# COMPACT_ATOMS: atom_id res chain seq x y z
N MET A 1 1.04 -54.97 51.03
CA MET A 1 2.35 -54.28 50.95
C MET A 1 2.80 -54.33 49.50
N ASN A 2 3.35 -53.21 48.99
CA ASN A 2 3.83 -52.95 47.62
C ASN A 2 2.81 -52.39 46.62
N ASN A 3 2.69 -51.05 46.58
CA ASN A 3 2.83 -50.23 45.36
C ASN A 3 2.63 -48.74 45.69
N SER A 4 3.68 -48.08 46.20
CA SER A 4 3.70 -46.63 46.44
C SER A 4 4.93 -45.91 45.86
N ASN A 5 5.77 -46.60 45.07
CA ASN A 5 7.00 -46.01 44.53
C ASN A 5 6.92 -45.51 43.08
N ASP A 6 5.89 -45.85 42.30
CA ASP A 6 5.81 -45.43 40.89
C ASP A 6 5.32 -43.99 40.66
N ASN A 7 4.73 -43.34 41.68
CA ASN A 7 4.19 -41.98 41.53
C ASN A 7 5.22 -40.86 41.80
N LEU A 8 6.44 -41.20 42.24
CA LEU A 8 7.50 -40.21 42.46
C LEU A 8 8.47 -40.05 41.28
N GLN A 9 8.54 -41.02 40.36
CA GLN A 9 9.42 -40.91 39.20
C GLN A 9 8.84 -39.99 38.13
N PHE A 10 7.52 -40.04 37.89
CA PHE A 10 6.83 -39.22 36.88
C PHE A 10 6.87 -37.71 37.19
N LYS A 11 6.97 -37.33 38.47
CA LYS A 11 7.12 -35.92 38.85
C LYS A 11 8.53 -35.39 38.66
N LYS A 12 9.58 -36.23 38.64
CA LYS A 12 10.95 -35.74 38.45
C LYS A 12 11.27 -35.43 36.99
N ASP A 13 10.70 -36.19 36.06
CA ASP A 13 10.96 -35.99 34.63
C ASP A 13 10.19 -34.80 34.04
N PHE A 14 9.10 -34.36 34.67
CA PHE A 14 8.32 -33.21 34.20
C PHE A 14 8.96 -31.84 34.53
N PHE A 15 9.87 -31.79 35.50
CA PHE A 15 10.55 -30.55 35.92
C PHE A 15 12.02 -30.46 35.46
N ALA A 16 12.52 -31.44 34.71
CA ALA A 16 13.93 -31.53 34.34
C ALA A 16 14.26 -31.00 32.92
N ASN A 17 13.33 -30.32 32.25
CA ASN A 17 13.61 -29.68 30.95
C ASN A 17 13.51 -28.14 31.05
N PRO A 18 14.58 -27.45 31.52
CA PRO A 18 14.64 -25.99 31.58
C PRO A 18 14.77 -25.32 30.19
N GLU A 19 14.77 -26.09 29.10
CA GLU A 19 14.77 -25.63 27.71
C GLU A 19 13.39 -25.76 27.05
N ARG A 20 12.29 -25.51 27.77
CA ARG A 20 11.07 -25.09 27.06
C ARG A 20 11.38 -23.72 26.47
N GLU A 21 11.86 -23.72 25.24
CA GLU A 21 11.87 -22.59 24.33
C GLU A 21 10.62 -21.78 24.63
N THR A 22 10.82 -20.53 25.04
CA THR A 22 9.71 -19.61 25.27
C THR A 22 9.02 -19.45 23.92
N GLU A 23 8.00 -20.27 23.66
CA GLU A 23 7.18 -20.18 22.47
C GLU A 23 6.68 -18.75 22.42
N THR A 24 7.25 -17.98 21.50
CA THR A 24 6.85 -16.59 21.29
C THR A 24 5.36 -16.67 21.00
N PRO A 25 4.50 -15.99 21.80
CA PRO A 25 3.07 -16.11 21.60
C PRO A 25 2.75 -15.81 20.13
N PRO A 26 1.87 -16.60 19.50
CA PRO A 26 1.56 -16.44 18.09
C PRO A 26 1.19 -14.98 17.84
N GLN A 27 1.90 -14.35 16.90
CA GLN A 27 1.59 -12.98 16.54
C GLN A 27 0.18 -12.97 15.95
N LEU A 28 -0.71 -12.23 16.61
CA LEU A 28 -2.07 -12.01 16.11
C LEU A 28 -1.96 -11.22 14.80
N ASP A 29 -2.65 -11.68 13.77
CA ASP A 29 -2.76 -10.93 12.53
C ASP A 29 -3.57 -9.63 12.73
N GLU A 30 -3.46 -8.72 11.76
CA GLU A 30 -4.12 -7.42 11.81
C GLU A 30 -5.65 -7.56 11.91
N TRP A 31 -6.20 -8.59 11.24
CA TRP A 31 -7.62 -8.89 11.26
C TRP A 31 -8.10 -9.21 12.68
N GLN A 32 -7.42 -10.11 13.38
CA GLN A 32 -7.77 -10.51 14.74
C GLN A 32 -7.65 -9.34 15.72
N ILE A 33 -6.67 -8.46 15.51
CA ILE A 33 -6.52 -7.22 16.29
C ILE A 33 -7.72 -6.29 16.09
N LYS A 34 -8.19 -6.11 14.84
CA LYS A 34 -9.38 -5.27 14.55
C LYS A 34 -10.66 -5.92 15.05
N PHE A 35 -10.85 -7.21 14.83
CA PHE A 35 -12.01 -7.97 15.31
C PHE A 35 -12.15 -7.89 16.83
N ASN A 36 -11.06 -8.09 17.58
CA ASN A 36 -11.05 -8.01 19.04
C ASN A 36 -11.38 -6.60 19.59
N LYS A 37 -11.29 -5.54 18.77
CA LYS A 37 -11.67 -4.17 19.14
C LYS A 37 -13.16 -3.87 18.92
N LEU A 38 -13.89 -4.72 18.21
CA LEU A 38 -15.33 -4.56 18.01
C LEU A 38 -16.09 -4.78 19.31
N SER A 39 -17.33 -4.28 19.40
CA SER A 39 -18.17 -4.59 20.55
C SER A 39 -18.54 -6.08 20.57
N PRO A 40 -18.80 -6.69 21.74
CA PRO A 40 -19.18 -8.10 21.82
C PRO A 40 -20.40 -8.44 20.97
N GLU A 41 -21.36 -7.51 20.83
CA GLU A 41 -22.54 -7.67 19.99
C GLU A 41 -22.16 -7.84 18.50
N VAL A 42 -21.25 -7.00 17.99
CA VAL A 42 -20.80 -7.07 16.60
C VAL A 42 -19.94 -8.32 16.37
N GLN A 43 -19.04 -8.65 17.30
CA GLN A 43 -18.24 -9.88 17.23
C GLN A 43 -19.13 -11.12 17.18
N ASN A 44 -20.13 -11.20 18.07
CA ASN A 44 -21.08 -12.30 18.13
C ASN A 44 -21.88 -12.40 16.83
N TRP A 45 -22.34 -11.28 16.28
CA TRP A 45 -23.06 -11.27 15.00
C TRP A 45 -22.18 -11.79 13.86
N MET A 46 -20.96 -11.28 13.70
CA MET A 46 -20.05 -11.73 12.65
C MET A 46 -19.71 -13.22 12.75
N ALA A 47 -19.63 -13.76 13.97
CA ALA A 47 -19.36 -15.17 14.22
C ALA A 47 -20.64 -16.04 14.30
N SER A 48 -21.82 -15.45 14.11
CA SER A 48 -23.11 -16.12 14.32
C SER A 48 -23.48 -17.05 13.16
N GLN A 49 -24.33 -18.04 13.48
CA GLN A 49 -24.92 -18.92 12.46
C GLN A 49 -25.87 -18.14 11.55
N GLU A 50 -26.50 -17.09 12.07
CA GLU A 50 -27.39 -16.18 11.36
C GLU A 50 -26.65 -15.42 10.26
N SER A 51 -25.48 -14.84 10.56
CA SER A 51 -24.64 -14.19 9.55
C SER A 51 -24.15 -15.19 8.49
N ALA A 52 -23.70 -16.37 8.90
CA ALA A 52 -23.29 -17.41 7.95
C ALA A 52 -24.45 -17.87 7.04
N THR A 53 -25.67 -17.95 7.59
CA THR A 53 -26.88 -18.31 6.84
C THR A 53 -27.28 -17.20 5.88
N ALA A 54 -27.21 -15.94 6.29
CA ALA A 54 -27.46 -14.80 5.41
C ALA A 54 -26.49 -14.78 4.21
N ASN A 55 -25.19 -15.04 4.41
CA ASN A 55 -24.23 -15.17 3.31
C ASN A 55 -24.59 -16.31 2.37
N ARG A 56 -24.94 -17.48 2.91
CA ARG A 56 -25.36 -18.63 2.10
C ARG A 56 -26.60 -18.32 1.25
N GLU A 57 -27.61 -17.70 1.83
CA GLU A 57 -28.83 -17.35 1.10
C GLU A 57 -28.58 -16.32 -0.01
N ILE A 58 -27.67 -15.37 0.21
CA ILE A 58 -27.25 -14.40 -0.82
C ILE A 58 -26.50 -15.15 -1.93
N ALA A 59 -25.55 -16.00 -1.57
CA ALA A 59 -24.80 -16.80 -2.53
C ALA A 59 -25.72 -17.70 -3.38
N GLU A 60 -26.68 -18.39 -2.77
CA GLU A 60 -27.68 -19.20 -3.49
C GLU A 60 -28.56 -18.35 -4.41
N LYS A 61 -29.04 -17.19 -3.93
CA LYS A 61 -29.90 -16.28 -4.70
C LYS A 61 -29.21 -15.78 -5.98
N PHE A 62 -27.92 -15.50 -5.91
CA PHE A 62 -27.15 -14.95 -7.03
C PHE A 62 -26.25 -16.00 -7.72
N ASN A 63 -26.43 -17.28 -7.38
CA ASN A 63 -25.67 -18.40 -7.94
C ASN A 63 -24.14 -18.21 -7.82
N LEU A 64 -23.69 -17.69 -6.67
CA LEU A 64 -22.27 -17.59 -6.32
C LEU A 64 -21.74 -18.98 -5.99
N LYS A 65 -20.69 -19.43 -6.69
CA LYS A 65 -20.15 -20.79 -6.64
C LYS A 65 -18.75 -20.84 -6.03
N GLY A 66 -18.44 -21.96 -5.38
CA GLY A 66 -17.10 -22.24 -4.87
C GLY A 66 -16.65 -21.20 -3.87
N ASP A 67 -15.55 -20.52 -4.18
CA ASP A 67 -14.89 -19.55 -3.28
C ASP A 67 -15.61 -18.19 -3.24
N GLU A 68 -16.54 -17.92 -4.15
CA GLU A 68 -17.27 -16.64 -4.22
C GLU A 68 -18.07 -16.33 -2.95
N ASN A 69 -18.59 -17.35 -2.26
CA ASN A 69 -19.24 -17.15 -0.96
C ASN A 69 -18.25 -16.76 0.15
N SER A 70 -17.02 -17.27 0.09
CA SER A 70 -15.95 -16.88 1.01
C SER A 70 -15.51 -15.44 0.74
N ILE A 71 -15.40 -15.05 -0.53
CA ILE A 71 -15.11 -13.67 -0.95
C ILE A 71 -16.22 -12.72 -0.49
N LEU A 72 -17.50 -13.11 -0.61
CA LEU A 72 -18.62 -12.34 -0.06
C LEU A 72 -18.45 -12.11 1.44
N ALA A 73 -18.16 -13.15 2.21
CA ALA A 73 -17.93 -13.04 3.65
C ALA A 73 -16.73 -12.14 3.97
N GLU A 74 -15.66 -12.22 3.19
CA GLU A 74 -14.46 -11.39 3.33
C GLU A 74 -14.76 -9.91 3.06
N VAL A 75 -15.44 -9.59 1.96
CA VAL A 75 -15.87 -8.22 1.62
C VAL A 75 -16.77 -7.64 2.71
N THR A 76 -17.72 -8.43 3.22
CA THR A 76 -18.58 -7.97 4.34
C THR A 76 -17.77 -7.71 5.62
N SER A 77 -16.71 -8.49 5.84
CA SER A 77 -15.83 -8.32 6.99
C SER A 77 -15.03 -7.02 6.87
N TRP A 78 -14.47 -6.70 5.70
CA TRP A 78 -13.73 -5.44 5.51
C TRP A 78 -14.59 -4.20 5.81
N ILE A 79 -15.84 -4.21 5.36
CA ILE A 79 -16.80 -3.12 5.63
C ILE A 79 -17.14 -3.04 7.12
N THR A 80 -17.36 -4.19 7.78
CA THR A 80 -17.68 -4.25 9.21
C THR A 80 -16.50 -3.79 10.06
N LEU A 81 -15.26 -4.11 9.66
CA LEU A 81 -14.02 -3.68 10.30
C LEU A 81 -13.65 -2.21 9.98
N LYS A 82 -14.48 -1.51 9.19
CA LYS A 82 -14.27 -0.11 8.76
C LYS A 82 -13.03 0.10 7.90
N ASP A 83 -12.56 -0.94 7.21
CA ASP A 83 -11.49 -0.82 6.21
C ASP A 83 -12.00 -0.12 4.93
N TYR A 84 -13.30 -0.26 4.64
CA TYR A 84 -13.98 0.44 3.55
C TYR A 84 -15.31 1.03 4.01
N PRO A 85 -15.77 2.14 3.41
CA PRO A 85 -17.11 2.67 3.66
C PRO A 85 -18.17 1.78 2.99
N ILE A 86 -19.37 1.71 3.57
CA ILE A 86 -20.48 0.91 3.03
C ILE A 86 -20.86 1.30 1.59
N SER A 87 -20.62 2.56 1.20
CA SER A 87 -20.86 3.06 -0.16
C SER A 87 -20.00 2.39 -1.23
N SER A 88 -18.85 1.82 -0.84
CA SER A 88 -17.94 1.11 -1.74
C SER A 88 -18.33 -0.36 -1.95
N LEU A 89 -19.37 -0.86 -1.26
CA LEU A 89 -19.76 -2.26 -1.32
C LEU A 89 -20.04 -2.79 -2.75
N PRO A 90 -20.77 -2.09 -3.64
CA PRO A 90 -21.00 -2.59 -5.00
C PRO A 90 -19.71 -2.68 -5.81
N GLU A 91 -18.83 -1.68 -5.70
CA GLU A 91 -17.53 -1.66 -6.40
C GLU A 91 -16.62 -2.80 -5.93
N LEU A 92 -16.59 -3.08 -4.62
CA LEU A 92 -15.84 -4.21 -4.06
C LEU A 92 -16.41 -5.54 -4.55
N LEU A 93 -17.73 -5.71 -4.56
CA LEU A 93 -18.36 -6.95 -5.03
C LEU A 93 -18.13 -7.16 -6.54
N GLU A 94 -18.26 -6.12 -7.35
CA GLU A 94 -17.96 -6.15 -8.78
C GLU A 94 -16.52 -6.63 -9.02
N ARG A 95 -15.57 -6.03 -8.31
CA ARG A 95 -14.14 -6.32 -8.47
C ARG A 95 -13.76 -7.71 -7.99
N GLU A 96 -14.12 -8.07 -6.75
CA GLU A 96 -13.67 -9.31 -6.12
C GLU A 96 -14.41 -10.54 -6.66
N LEU A 97 -15.69 -10.41 -7.04
CA LEU A 97 -16.46 -11.52 -7.62
C LEU A 97 -16.39 -11.56 -9.15
N SER A 98 -15.79 -10.55 -9.81
CA SER A 98 -15.73 -10.45 -11.28
C SER A 98 -17.11 -10.54 -11.95
N ILE A 99 -18.11 -9.92 -11.31
CA ILE A 99 -19.51 -9.89 -11.78
C ILE A 99 -19.87 -8.53 -12.39
N PRO A 100 -20.93 -8.43 -13.21
CA PRO A 100 -21.40 -7.15 -13.74
C PRO A 100 -21.85 -6.18 -12.64
N GLU A 101 -21.63 -4.88 -12.85
CA GLU A 101 -22.01 -3.80 -11.92
C GLU A 101 -23.48 -3.91 -11.45
N GLU A 102 -24.42 -4.17 -12.37
CA GLU A 102 -25.84 -4.32 -12.04
C GLU A 102 -26.10 -5.45 -11.04
N GLN A 103 -25.43 -6.59 -11.23
CA GLN A 103 -25.51 -7.74 -10.32
C GLN A 103 -24.82 -7.42 -8.98
N ALA A 104 -23.69 -6.72 -9.01
CA ALA A 104 -22.99 -6.30 -7.80
C ALA A 104 -23.85 -5.35 -6.94
N GLU A 105 -24.58 -4.43 -7.56
CA GLU A 105 -25.54 -3.55 -6.87
C GLU A 105 -26.71 -4.32 -6.26
N GLU A 106 -27.18 -5.39 -6.91
CA GLU A 106 -28.21 -6.29 -6.35
C GLU A 106 -27.72 -7.08 -5.13
N ILE A 107 -26.51 -7.63 -5.23
CA ILE A 107 -25.88 -8.34 -4.11
C ILE A 107 -25.63 -7.37 -2.96
N ALA A 108 -25.12 -6.17 -3.25
CA ALA A 108 -24.89 -5.14 -2.25
C ALA A 108 -26.18 -4.79 -1.47
N LEU A 109 -27.30 -4.63 -2.17
CA LEU A 109 -28.60 -4.37 -1.54
C LEU A 109 -29.03 -5.51 -0.59
N GLU A 110 -28.84 -6.76 -1.00
CA GLU A 110 -29.17 -7.92 -0.16
C GLU A 110 -28.24 -8.07 1.04
N VAL A 111 -26.93 -7.84 0.84
CA VAL A 111 -25.94 -7.80 1.91
C VAL A 111 -26.32 -6.74 2.95
N VAL A 112 -26.64 -5.52 2.53
CA VAL A 112 -27.00 -4.45 3.48
C VAL A 112 -28.24 -4.82 4.28
N LYS A 113 -29.26 -5.36 3.62
CA LYS A 113 -30.50 -5.79 4.30
C LYS A 113 -30.29 -6.92 5.29
N LYS A 114 -29.51 -7.94 4.93
CA LYS A 114 -29.37 -9.16 5.72
C LYS A 114 -28.21 -9.12 6.72
N GLN A 115 -27.09 -8.51 6.35
CA GLN A 115 -25.87 -8.46 7.17
C GLN A 115 -25.74 -7.17 7.97
N PHE A 116 -26.01 -6.01 7.36
CA PHE A 116 -25.68 -4.73 8.00
C PHE A 116 -26.86 -4.07 8.74
N LEU A 117 -28.10 -4.35 8.35
CA LEU A 117 -29.29 -3.84 9.05
C LEU A 117 -29.40 -4.34 10.50
N PRO A 118 -29.06 -5.61 10.83
CA PRO A 118 -28.93 -6.05 12.21
C PRO A 118 -27.89 -5.25 13.00
N LEU A 119 -26.84 -4.77 12.32
CA LEU A 119 -25.76 -3.95 12.88
C LEU A 119 -26.00 -2.44 12.84
N ARG A 120 -27.22 -1.96 12.55
CA ARG A 120 -27.52 -0.53 12.36
C ARG A 120 -27.14 0.37 13.54
N GLN A 121 -27.07 -0.17 14.76
CA GLN A 121 -26.60 0.60 15.93
C GLN A 121 -25.08 0.86 15.87
N TYR A 122 -24.31 -0.07 15.31
CA TYR A 122 -22.87 0.03 15.09
C TYR A 122 -22.53 0.75 13.77
N MET A 123 -23.40 0.66 12.77
CA MET A 123 -23.25 1.27 11.45
C MET A 123 -24.49 2.12 11.12
N PRO A 124 -24.63 3.34 11.69
CA PRO A 124 -25.80 4.19 11.43
C PRO A 124 -25.94 4.58 9.95
N GLU A 125 -24.84 4.59 9.19
CA GLU A 125 -24.83 4.88 7.75
C GLU A 125 -25.59 3.85 6.89
N VAL A 126 -25.95 2.68 7.44
CA VAL A 126 -26.72 1.63 6.73
C VAL A 126 -28.08 2.15 6.27
N GLU A 127 -28.79 2.90 7.10
CA GLU A 127 -30.13 3.40 6.76
C GLU A 127 -30.06 4.46 5.66
N GLU A 128 -29.07 5.37 5.73
CA GLU A 128 -28.83 6.35 4.68
C GLU A 128 -28.48 5.67 3.36
N TYR A 129 -27.60 4.66 3.41
CA TYR A 129 -27.22 3.90 2.22
C TYR A 129 -28.41 3.16 1.61
N LEU A 130 -29.26 2.52 2.42
CA LEU A 130 -30.49 1.87 1.96
C LEU A 130 -31.44 2.83 1.24
N ASN A 131 -31.58 4.06 1.75
CA ASN A 131 -32.40 5.08 1.12
C ASN A 131 -31.81 5.50 -0.24
N GLN A 132 -30.49 5.72 -0.30
CA GLN A 132 -29.81 6.08 -1.55
C GLN A 132 -30.00 5.00 -2.63
N ILE A 133 -29.74 3.73 -2.32
CA ILE A 133 -29.86 2.64 -3.30
C ILE A 133 -31.32 2.27 -3.60
N GLY A 134 -32.24 2.51 -2.65
CA GLY A 134 -33.67 2.28 -2.81
C GLY A 134 -34.35 3.30 -3.73
N GLU A 135 -33.89 4.55 -3.74
CA GLU A 135 -34.41 5.61 -4.62
C GLU A 135 -33.87 5.51 -6.05
N ILE A 136 -32.63 5.02 -6.23
CA ILE A 136 -31.96 4.99 -7.55
C ILE A 136 -32.56 3.97 -8.51
N ARG A 137 -33.31 2.96 -8.03
CA ARG A 137 -33.99 2.01 -8.93
C ARG A 137 -35.33 2.58 -9.41
N PRO A 138 -35.45 3.12 -10.65
CA PRO A 138 -36.77 3.27 -11.25
C PRO A 138 -37.43 1.89 -11.23
N LYS A 139 -38.65 1.81 -10.69
CA LYS A 139 -39.44 0.57 -10.69
C LYS A 139 -39.31 -0.06 -12.08
N PRO A 140 -38.86 -1.33 -12.19
CA PRO A 140 -38.70 -1.96 -13.49
C PRO A 140 -40.03 -1.83 -14.23
N THR A 141 -40.02 -1.05 -15.31
CA THR A 141 -41.14 -0.94 -16.23
C THR A 141 -41.41 -2.36 -16.72
N GLN A 142 -42.52 -2.93 -16.24
CA GLN A 142 -42.93 -4.31 -16.47
C GLN A 142 -42.78 -4.66 -17.95
N SER A 143 -41.67 -5.30 -18.30
CA SER A 143 -41.42 -5.82 -19.62
C SER A 143 -41.94 -7.25 -19.63
N THR A 144 -43.13 -7.39 -20.22
CA THR A 144 -43.74 -8.60 -20.78
C THR A 144 -42.93 -9.90 -20.61
N GLU A 145 -43.33 -10.68 -19.61
CA GLU A 145 -43.11 -12.13 -19.61
C GLU A 145 -43.81 -12.74 -20.83
N SER A 146 -43.09 -13.51 -21.64
CA SER A 146 -43.49 -14.85 -22.12
C SER A 146 -42.69 -15.24 -23.35
N SER A 147 -41.63 -16.03 -23.13
CA SER A 147 -41.29 -17.21 -23.95
C SER A 147 -40.06 -17.91 -23.37
N LEU A 148 -40.31 -18.86 -22.45
CA LEU A 148 -39.36 -19.93 -22.14
C LEU A 148 -39.32 -20.91 -23.33
N ALA A 149 -38.15 -21.08 -23.94
CA ALA A 149 -37.69 -22.38 -24.43
C ALA A 149 -36.20 -22.33 -24.82
N THR A 150 -35.38 -23.07 -24.07
CA THR A 150 -34.13 -23.69 -24.54
C THR A 150 -32.94 -22.74 -24.82
N ALA A 151 -32.40 -22.09 -23.80
CA ALA A 151 -31.08 -21.47 -23.88
C ALA A 151 -30.01 -22.50 -23.50
N LYS A 152 -29.29 -22.99 -24.52
CA LYS A 152 -27.97 -23.60 -24.37
C LYS A 152 -27.10 -22.65 -23.55
N GLU A 153 -26.24 -23.23 -22.70
CA GLU A 153 -25.20 -22.57 -21.92
C GLU A 153 -24.29 -21.73 -22.82
N GLN A 154 -24.75 -20.53 -23.14
CA GLN A 154 -23.99 -19.49 -23.81
C GLN A 154 -23.20 -18.81 -22.70
N LYS A 155 -21.88 -19.04 -22.72
CA LYS A 155 -20.88 -18.30 -21.97
C LYS A 155 -21.32 -16.83 -21.92
N PRO A 156 -21.49 -16.22 -20.72
CA PRO A 156 -22.05 -14.88 -20.60
C PRO A 156 -21.33 -13.95 -21.57
N PRO A 157 -22.06 -13.16 -22.37
CA PRO A 157 -21.46 -12.24 -23.32
C PRO A 157 -20.47 -11.39 -22.56
N GLN A 158 -19.18 -11.59 -22.82
CA GLN A 158 -18.13 -10.70 -22.35
C GLN A 158 -18.49 -9.34 -22.95
N MET A 159 -19.10 -8.48 -22.13
CA MET A 159 -19.32 -7.10 -22.54
C MET A 159 -17.96 -6.58 -22.97
N PRO A 160 -17.84 -6.00 -24.17
CA PRO A 160 -16.58 -5.45 -24.60
C PRO A 160 -16.16 -4.48 -23.51
N GLU A 161 -14.99 -4.70 -22.89
CA GLU A 161 -14.34 -3.75 -22.01
C GLU A 161 -14.21 -2.46 -22.81
N GLN A 162 -15.22 -1.60 -22.72
CA GLN A 162 -15.18 -0.31 -23.36
C GLN A 162 -14.09 0.43 -22.60
N ASN A 163 -13.07 0.84 -23.35
CA ASN A 163 -11.96 1.63 -22.84
C ASN A 163 -12.48 3.03 -22.46
N ILE A 164 -13.21 3.11 -21.35
CA ILE A 164 -13.74 4.35 -20.81
C ILE A 164 -12.53 5.17 -20.35
N GLN A 165 -12.20 6.21 -21.12
CA GLN A 165 -11.20 7.19 -20.71
C GLN A 165 -11.76 7.97 -19.53
N LEU A 166 -11.23 7.68 -18.34
CA LEU A 166 -11.56 8.45 -17.14
C LEU A 166 -11.02 9.88 -17.28
N PRO A 167 -11.76 10.89 -16.78
CA PRO A 167 -11.24 12.24 -16.73
C PRO A 167 -9.96 12.28 -15.89
N GLN A 168 -9.03 13.14 -16.27
CA GLN A 168 -7.78 13.32 -15.53
C GLN A 168 -7.85 14.62 -14.72
N LYS A 169 -7.40 14.58 -13.47
CA LYS A 169 -7.29 15.76 -12.60
C LYS A 169 -5.95 15.79 -11.90
N SER A 170 -5.43 16.97 -11.64
CA SER A 170 -4.28 17.11 -10.74
C SER A 170 -4.69 16.87 -9.29
N LEU A 171 -3.74 16.44 -8.45
CA LEU A 171 -3.95 16.23 -7.03
C LEU A 171 -4.44 17.50 -6.32
N ARG A 172 -3.85 18.64 -6.68
CA ARG A 172 -4.24 19.95 -6.13
C ARG A 172 -5.68 20.27 -6.49
N GLU A 173 -6.04 20.21 -7.78
CA GLU A 173 -7.39 20.51 -8.26
C GLU A 173 -8.45 19.61 -7.60
N ALA A 174 -8.18 18.30 -7.52
CA ALA A 174 -9.07 17.37 -6.84
C ALA A 174 -9.26 17.75 -5.37
N ALA A 175 -8.16 18.02 -4.64
CA ALA A 175 -8.20 18.41 -3.23
C ALA A 175 -8.94 19.74 -2.97
N LYS A 176 -8.87 20.71 -3.91
CA LYS A 176 -9.68 21.94 -3.83
C LYS A 176 -11.18 21.65 -3.89
N THR A 177 -11.56 20.73 -4.77
CA THR A 177 -12.97 20.39 -5.01
C THR A 177 -13.53 19.40 -3.99
N ASN A 178 -12.68 18.54 -3.44
CA ASN A 178 -13.04 17.49 -2.51
C ASN A 178 -11.87 17.16 -1.59
N GLU A 179 -11.86 17.67 -0.36
CA GLU A 179 -10.75 17.43 0.56
C GLU A 179 -10.61 15.95 0.94
N SER A 180 -11.70 15.17 0.92
CA SER A 180 -11.67 13.74 1.29
C SER A 180 -10.82 12.89 0.36
N VAL A 181 -10.48 13.40 -0.83
CA VAL A 181 -9.53 12.73 -1.72
C VAL A 181 -8.18 12.51 -1.04
N LEU A 182 -7.76 13.42 -0.16
CA LEU A 182 -6.49 13.30 0.56
C LEU A 182 -6.50 12.17 1.59
N ASP A 183 -7.68 11.70 1.99
CA ASP A 183 -7.85 10.63 2.98
C ASP A 183 -7.99 9.25 2.30
N GLN A 184 -7.85 9.19 0.97
CA GLN A 184 -7.79 7.94 0.21
C GLN A 184 -6.54 7.13 0.57
N PHE A 185 -6.73 5.85 0.88
CA PHE A 185 -5.65 4.88 1.11
C PHE A 185 -4.97 4.52 -0.21
N ILE A 186 -3.64 4.54 -0.24
CA ILE A 186 -2.87 4.25 -1.45
C ILE A 186 -1.81 3.16 -1.29
N THR A 187 -1.49 2.75 -0.06
CA THR A 187 -0.60 1.60 0.22
C THR A 187 -1.17 0.78 1.38
N PHE A 188 -0.62 -0.41 1.61
CA PHE A 188 -1.08 -1.28 2.70
C PHE A 188 -0.35 -1.02 4.02
N GLU A 189 0.97 -0.86 3.99
CA GLU A 189 1.76 -0.67 5.22
C GLU A 189 1.52 0.72 5.85
N PRO A 190 1.43 0.82 7.19
CA PRO A 190 1.30 2.11 7.88
C PRO A 190 2.59 2.94 7.77
N ILE A 191 2.42 4.26 7.73
CA ILE A 191 3.53 5.22 7.62
C ILE A 191 4.03 5.57 9.02
N ILE A 192 5.35 5.60 9.21
CA ILE A 192 5.98 6.04 10.45
C ILE A 192 6.39 7.50 10.30
N ILE A 193 5.68 8.41 10.97
CA ILE A 193 6.00 9.84 10.95
C ILE A 193 6.70 10.21 12.27
N LYS A 194 7.87 10.85 12.15
CA LYS A 194 8.58 11.45 13.28
C LYS A 194 7.98 12.81 13.61
N SER A 195 7.50 12.96 14.85
CA SER A 195 7.06 14.26 15.35
C SER A 195 8.24 15.23 15.41
N ALA A 196 8.11 16.39 14.79
CA ALA A 196 9.15 17.43 14.85
C ALA A 196 9.35 17.99 16.27
N GLU A 197 8.31 17.98 17.09
CA GLU A 197 8.34 18.53 18.45
C GLU A 197 8.91 17.55 19.47
N THR A 198 8.52 16.28 19.39
CA THR A 198 8.84 15.28 20.41
C THR A 198 9.90 14.28 19.96
N GLY A 199 10.19 14.19 18.66
CA GLY A 199 11.02 13.13 18.08
C GLY A 199 10.38 11.73 18.09
N GLU A 200 9.17 11.60 18.63
CA GLU A 200 8.46 10.33 18.75
C GLU A 200 7.98 9.84 17.38
N GLU A 201 8.16 8.54 17.14
CA GLU A 201 7.68 7.85 15.95
C GLU A 201 6.23 7.43 16.14
N LYS A 202 5.33 7.99 15.32
CA LYS A 202 3.91 7.64 15.32
C LYS A 202 3.53 6.92 14.04
N LYS A 203 2.92 5.75 14.18
CA LYS A 203 2.28 5.04 13.07
C LYS A 203 0.98 5.73 12.68
N VAL A 204 0.82 6.04 11.40
CA VAL A 204 -0.37 6.68 10.84
C VAL A 204 -0.87 5.91 9.62
N SER A 205 -2.14 6.12 9.27
CA SER A 205 -2.77 5.47 8.12
C SER A 205 -2.09 5.84 6.79
N PRO A 206 -1.98 4.91 5.83
CA PRO A 206 -1.33 5.13 4.55
C PRO A 206 -2.17 5.92 3.52
N THR A 207 -2.64 7.09 3.92
CA THR A 207 -3.43 7.97 3.07
C THR A 207 -2.55 8.88 2.22
N ILE A 208 -3.08 9.43 1.13
CA ILE A 208 -2.39 10.44 0.29
C ILE A 208 -1.84 11.56 1.17
N ARG A 209 -2.65 12.10 2.10
CA ARG A 209 -2.27 13.18 3.02
C ARG A 209 -1.01 12.84 3.82
N ASN A 210 -0.95 11.64 4.39
CA ASN A 210 0.15 11.24 5.23
C ASN A 210 1.41 10.92 4.42
N TRP A 211 1.28 10.38 3.21
CA TRP A 211 2.40 10.19 2.28
C TRP A 211 3.01 11.52 1.83
N LEU A 212 2.18 12.51 1.47
CA LEU A 212 2.66 13.86 1.13
C LEU A 212 3.33 14.53 2.33
N ARG A 213 2.79 14.34 3.53
CA ARG A 213 3.39 14.88 4.75
C ARG A 213 4.77 14.27 5.02
N ASP A 214 4.91 12.95 4.91
CA ASP A 214 6.20 12.28 5.06
C ASP A 214 7.21 12.77 4.02
N TYR A 215 6.78 12.88 2.76
CA TYR A 215 7.59 13.40 1.66
C TYR A 215 8.14 14.81 1.95
N VAL A 216 7.28 15.73 2.40
CA VAL A 216 7.67 17.10 2.76
C VAL A 216 8.57 17.14 4.00
N ILE A 217 8.40 16.24 4.97
CA ILE A 217 9.28 16.13 6.13
C ILE A 217 10.69 15.70 5.70
N VAL A 218 10.79 14.73 4.78
CA VAL A 218 12.07 14.17 4.33
C VAL A 218 12.79 15.09 3.34
N LYS A 219 12.07 15.70 2.40
CA LYS A 219 12.64 16.49 1.30
C LYS A 219 12.56 18.00 1.48
N GLY A 220 11.71 18.45 2.39
CA GLY A 220 11.44 19.86 2.62
C GLY A 220 10.23 20.37 1.81
N SER A 221 10.00 21.67 1.93
CA SER A 221 8.84 22.37 1.37
C SER A 221 9.07 22.93 -0.05
N ASN A 222 10.25 22.71 -0.63
CA ASN A 222 10.64 23.32 -1.89
C ASN A 222 10.07 22.56 -3.09
N ALA A 223 10.16 23.13 -4.28
CA ALA A 223 9.87 22.39 -5.50
C ALA A 223 10.92 21.27 -5.67
N HIS A 224 10.45 20.04 -5.87
CA HIS A 224 11.31 18.88 -5.98
C HIS A 224 11.51 18.44 -7.43
N THR A 225 12.73 18.03 -7.74
CA THR A 225 13.08 17.46 -9.04
C THR A 225 12.69 15.97 -9.11
N GLU A 226 12.79 15.39 -10.32
CA GLU A 226 12.62 13.94 -10.48
C GLU A 226 13.66 13.12 -9.71
N VAL A 227 14.88 13.67 -9.56
CA VAL A 227 15.95 13.05 -8.77
C VAL A 227 15.57 13.03 -7.30
N ASP A 228 15.01 14.12 -6.76
CA ASP A 228 14.58 14.20 -5.37
C ASP A 228 13.46 13.21 -5.07
N ARG A 229 12.46 13.09 -5.97
CA ARG A 229 11.39 12.09 -5.87
C ARG A 229 11.94 10.68 -5.88
N SER A 230 12.83 10.38 -6.82
CA SER A 230 13.43 9.05 -6.93
C SER A 230 14.21 8.71 -5.65
N ASP A 231 15.05 9.63 -5.19
CA ASP A 231 15.81 9.44 -3.95
C ASP A 231 14.89 9.19 -2.74
N TYR A 232 13.78 9.93 -2.61
CA TYR A 232 12.79 9.65 -1.56
C TYR A 232 12.20 8.23 -1.67
N LEU A 233 11.78 7.84 -2.87
CA LEU A 233 11.11 6.55 -3.11
C LEU A 233 12.02 5.34 -2.82
N PHE A 234 13.33 5.48 -3.02
CA PHE A 234 14.29 4.40 -2.81
C PHE A 234 14.98 4.43 -1.45
N ASN A 235 15.21 5.62 -0.87
CA ASN A 235 16.06 5.77 0.31
C ASN A 235 15.32 6.21 1.58
N SER A 236 14.04 6.59 1.49
CA SER A 236 13.29 6.95 2.71
C SER A 236 12.91 5.71 3.55
N PRO A 237 12.86 5.83 4.89
CA PRO A 237 12.49 4.72 5.76
C PRO A 237 11.11 4.10 5.45
N ASN A 238 10.14 4.92 5.04
CA ASN A 238 8.79 4.46 4.71
C ASN A 238 8.72 3.91 3.27
N ALA A 239 9.24 4.63 2.26
CA ALA A 239 9.07 4.22 0.86
C ALA A 239 9.98 3.06 0.42
N SER A 240 11.14 2.88 1.07
CA SER A 240 12.06 1.77 0.76
C SER A 240 11.46 0.38 1.01
N ARG A 241 10.45 0.30 1.89
CA ARG A 241 9.73 -0.94 2.23
C ARG A 241 8.60 -1.27 1.27
N LEU A 242 8.17 -0.33 0.44
CA LEU A 242 7.08 -0.52 -0.50
C LEU A 242 7.43 -1.51 -1.60
N SER A 243 6.43 -2.23 -2.07
CA SER A 243 6.50 -3.00 -3.31
C SER A 243 6.76 -2.08 -4.51
N GLY A 244 7.22 -2.67 -5.63
CA GLY A 244 7.45 -1.90 -6.86
C GLY A 244 6.17 -1.18 -7.35
N GLU A 245 5.03 -1.85 -7.27
CA GLU A 245 3.73 -1.32 -7.68
C GLU A 245 3.26 -0.16 -6.78
N GLU A 246 3.37 -0.31 -5.46
CA GLU A 246 3.05 0.76 -4.51
C GLU A 246 3.99 1.97 -4.67
N ARG A 247 5.30 1.73 -4.77
CA ARG A 247 6.30 2.80 -4.95
C ARG A 247 6.01 3.61 -6.21
N ASN A 248 5.61 2.92 -7.26
CA ASN A 248 5.20 3.52 -8.51
C ASN A 248 3.91 4.32 -8.40
N LEU A 249 2.91 3.81 -7.69
CA LEU A 249 1.69 4.55 -7.37
C LEU A 249 2.01 5.83 -6.58
N ILE A 250 2.84 5.76 -5.54
CA ILE A 250 3.32 6.94 -4.80
C ILE A 250 4.02 7.91 -5.75
N SER A 251 4.87 7.44 -6.66
CA SER A 251 5.56 8.28 -7.65
C SER A 251 4.59 9.13 -8.47
N GLU A 252 3.46 8.58 -8.90
CA GLU A 252 2.44 9.29 -9.66
C GLU A 252 1.77 10.41 -8.84
N PHE A 253 1.47 10.15 -7.57
CA PHE A 253 0.94 11.17 -6.66
C PHE A 253 1.96 12.27 -6.35
N LEU A 254 3.23 11.92 -6.13
CA LEU A 254 4.30 12.89 -5.90
C LEU A 254 4.55 13.77 -7.13
N LYS A 255 4.52 13.19 -8.35
CA LYS A 255 4.57 13.97 -9.61
C LYS A 255 3.42 14.96 -9.69
N SER A 256 2.19 14.53 -9.38
CA SER A 256 1.00 15.40 -9.35
C SER A 256 1.05 16.48 -8.27
N PHE A 257 1.69 16.19 -7.13
CA PHE A 257 1.91 17.15 -6.06
C PHE A 257 2.90 18.26 -6.43
N ASP A 258 4.06 17.88 -6.99
CA ASP A 258 5.13 18.81 -7.39
C ASP A 258 4.76 19.59 -8.66
N SER A 259 4.02 18.98 -9.59
CA SER A 259 3.65 19.56 -10.89
C SER A 259 2.13 19.70 -11.03
N PRO A 260 1.57 20.92 -10.87
CA PRO A 260 0.12 21.14 -10.98
C PRO A 260 -0.49 20.76 -12.34
N SER A 261 0.33 20.67 -13.39
CA SER A 261 -0.07 20.24 -14.73
C SER A 261 -0.15 18.72 -14.89
N TYR A 262 0.40 17.95 -13.94
CA TYR A 262 0.39 16.49 -14.01
C TYR A 262 -0.94 15.93 -13.50
N ALA A 263 -1.80 15.58 -14.45
CA ALA A 263 -3.13 15.05 -14.19
C ALA A 263 -3.12 13.51 -14.15
N ILE A 264 -3.80 12.95 -13.15
CA ILE A 264 -3.94 11.50 -12.93
C ILE A 264 -5.40 11.07 -13.07
N PRO A 265 -5.69 9.80 -13.41
CA PRO A 265 -7.04 9.30 -13.61
C PRO A 265 -7.92 9.51 -12.38
N PHE A 266 -9.06 10.18 -12.57
CA PHE A 266 -9.99 10.58 -11.53
C PHE A 266 -11.38 10.02 -11.84
N SER A 267 -12.03 9.42 -10.84
CA SER A 267 -13.39 8.90 -10.99
C SER A 267 -14.40 10.01 -10.69
N PRO A 268 -15.23 10.42 -11.67
CA PRO A 268 -16.26 11.43 -11.42
C PRO A 268 -17.38 10.91 -10.50
N ARG A 269 -17.57 9.58 -10.42
CA ARG A 269 -18.58 8.93 -9.59
C ARG A 269 -18.19 8.98 -8.12
N THR A 270 -17.01 8.48 -7.78
CA THR A 270 -16.55 8.40 -6.38
C THR A 270 -15.89 9.69 -5.91
N LYS A 271 -15.52 10.58 -6.84
CA LYS A 271 -14.72 11.79 -6.58
C LYS A 271 -13.35 11.48 -5.95
N LEU A 272 -12.81 10.30 -6.26
CA LEU A 272 -11.51 9.79 -5.82
C LEU A 272 -10.63 9.45 -7.04
N PHE A 273 -9.34 9.20 -6.80
CA PHE A 273 -8.44 8.73 -7.86
C PHE A 273 -8.64 7.26 -8.16
N ALA A 274 -8.58 6.90 -9.44
CA ALA A 274 -8.72 5.54 -9.94
C ALA A 274 -7.38 4.79 -9.83
N ILE A 275 -7.08 4.30 -8.62
CA ILE A 275 -5.81 3.65 -8.26
C ILE A 275 -5.52 2.43 -9.16
N GLU A 276 -6.56 1.66 -9.47
CA GLU A 276 -6.47 0.46 -10.30
C GLU A 276 -5.97 0.76 -11.72
N LYS A 277 -6.30 1.93 -12.27
CA LYS A 277 -5.79 2.35 -13.58
C LYS A 277 -4.34 2.80 -13.52
N LEU A 278 -3.92 3.41 -12.41
CA LEU A 278 -2.53 3.80 -12.18
C LEU A 278 -1.62 2.58 -12.04
N MET A 279 -2.08 1.52 -11.37
CA MET A 279 -1.33 0.27 -11.22
C MET A 279 -1.22 -0.51 -12.54
N LYS A 280 -2.31 -0.62 -13.31
CA LYS A 280 -2.33 -1.39 -14.59
C LYS A 280 -1.47 -0.78 -15.70
N LYS A 281 -1.25 0.54 -15.70
CA LYS A 281 -0.50 1.23 -16.77
C LYS A 281 0.93 0.68 -16.91
N GLN A 282 1.52 0.20 -15.82
CA GLN A 282 2.95 -0.13 -15.79
C GLN A 282 3.25 -1.56 -16.22
N THR A 283 2.35 -2.49 -15.94
CA THR A 283 2.52 -3.90 -16.34
C THR A 283 2.51 -4.07 -17.86
N GLY A 284 1.86 -3.15 -18.59
CA GLY A 284 1.67 -3.22 -20.04
C GLY A 284 2.70 -2.45 -20.88
N GLU A 285 3.19 -1.30 -20.41
CA GLU A 285 4.07 -0.42 -21.21
C GLU A 285 5.55 -0.80 -21.11
N GLU A 286 6.07 -1.20 -19.95
CA GLU A 286 7.49 -1.54 -19.79
C GLU A 286 7.91 -2.81 -20.54
N ARG A 287 6.99 -3.77 -20.73
CA ARG A 287 7.25 -4.97 -21.55
C ARG A 287 7.46 -4.63 -23.04
N LYS A 288 6.96 -3.51 -23.53
CA LYS A 288 7.14 -3.12 -24.94
C LYS A 288 8.50 -2.46 -25.21
N ILE A 289 9.12 -1.84 -24.21
CA ILE A 289 10.41 -1.15 -24.38
C ILE A 289 11.58 -2.14 -24.32
N PHE A 290 11.47 -3.21 -23.52
CA PHE A 290 12.49 -4.27 -23.47
C PHE A 290 12.25 -5.43 -24.47
N GLY A 291 11.10 -5.48 -25.13
CA GLY A 291 10.70 -6.59 -26.00
C GLY A 291 11.22 -6.55 -27.45
N ASN A 292 12.02 -5.54 -27.84
CA ASN A 292 12.47 -5.42 -29.24
C ASN A 292 13.97 -5.16 -29.43
N GLN A 293 14.77 -5.20 -28.37
CA GLN A 293 16.17 -5.58 -28.53
C GLN A 293 16.18 -7.09 -28.68
N GLY A 294 16.21 -7.57 -29.92
CA GLY A 294 16.42 -8.98 -30.20
C GLY A 294 17.53 -9.48 -29.29
N MET A 295 17.22 -10.49 -28.47
CA MET A 295 18.25 -11.30 -27.86
C MET A 295 19.17 -11.71 -29.00
N VAL A 296 20.32 -11.05 -29.11
CA VAL A 296 21.46 -11.62 -29.79
C VAL A 296 21.75 -12.84 -28.96
N GLU A 297 21.28 -13.98 -29.47
CA GLU A 297 21.65 -15.30 -28.98
C GLU A 297 23.14 -15.24 -28.66
N PRO A 298 23.55 -15.45 -27.39
CA PRO A 298 24.96 -15.37 -27.05
C PRO A 298 25.66 -16.40 -27.92
N GLN A 299 26.36 -15.91 -28.95
CA GLN A 299 27.19 -16.77 -29.76
C GLN A 299 28.17 -17.39 -28.81
N THR A 300 27.99 -18.69 -28.60
CA THR A 300 28.89 -19.53 -27.84
C THR A 300 30.21 -19.56 -28.63
N GLN A 301 31.03 -18.52 -28.47
CA GLN A 301 32.38 -18.50 -29.00
C GLN A 301 33.13 -19.57 -28.23
N LYS A 302 33.36 -20.68 -28.92
CA LYS A 302 34.28 -21.74 -28.53
C LYS A 302 35.59 -21.08 -28.10
N PRO A 303 36.07 -21.27 -26.86
CA PRO A 303 37.28 -20.61 -26.39
C PRO A 303 38.45 -21.02 -27.29
N GLU A 304 39.08 -20.04 -27.94
CA GLU A 304 40.34 -20.27 -28.62
C GLU A 304 41.40 -20.67 -27.58
N PRO A 305 42.26 -21.65 -27.88
CA PRO A 305 43.31 -22.06 -26.97
C PRO A 305 44.31 -20.91 -26.77
N ILE A 306 44.41 -20.46 -25.52
CA ILE A 306 45.40 -19.47 -25.08
C ILE A 306 46.80 -20.06 -25.29
N LEU A 307 47.49 -19.60 -26.33
CA LEU A 307 48.87 -19.93 -26.62
C LEU A 307 49.76 -19.16 -25.62
N PHE A 308 50.18 -19.84 -24.55
CA PHE A 308 51.16 -19.35 -23.60
C PHE A 308 52.46 -19.00 -24.33
N ARG A 309 52.74 -17.70 -24.46
CA ARG A 309 54.02 -17.19 -24.93
C ARG A 309 54.88 -16.84 -23.70
N PRO A 310 55.96 -17.58 -23.40
CA PRO A 310 56.83 -17.24 -22.27
C PRO A 310 57.60 -15.95 -22.60
N GLN A 311 57.37 -14.90 -21.82
CA GLN A 311 58.24 -13.72 -21.81
C GLN A 311 59.45 -14.02 -20.92
N ALA A 312 60.64 -13.97 -21.52
CA ALA A 312 61.90 -13.99 -20.80
C ALA A 312 62.03 -12.70 -19.97
N MET A 313 62.21 -12.84 -18.66
CA MET A 313 62.55 -11.72 -17.78
C MET A 313 64.06 -11.47 -17.83
N SER A 314 64.43 -10.26 -18.23
CA SER A 314 65.78 -9.72 -18.09
C SER A 314 65.89 -9.00 -16.75
N ALA A 315 66.79 -9.47 -15.89
CA ALA A 315 67.14 -8.83 -14.63
C ALA A 315 67.96 -7.55 -14.87
N SER A 316 67.68 -6.50 -14.10
CA SER A 316 68.66 -5.45 -13.79
C SER A 316 68.46 -4.97 -12.36
N ILE A 317 69.50 -5.16 -11.55
CA ILE A 317 69.62 -4.77 -10.14
C ILE A 317 70.33 -3.42 -10.10
N ALA A 318 69.81 -2.46 -9.33
CA ALA A 318 70.62 -1.41 -8.69
C ALA A 318 69.89 -0.72 -7.52
N ASN A 319 70.30 -1.10 -6.30
CA ASN A 319 70.48 -0.37 -5.05
C ASN A 319 69.91 1.05 -4.84
N GLY A 320 69.33 1.30 -3.66
CA GLY A 320 69.13 2.65 -3.13
C GLY A 320 68.41 2.76 -1.77
N THR A 321 69.09 2.33 -0.71
CA THR A 321 69.04 2.77 0.72
C THR A 321 67.85 3.54 1.30
N ASP A 322 67.34 3.00 2.41
CA ASP A 322 66.53 3.60 3.48
C ASP A 322 66.92 5.02 3.90
N LYS A 323 65.92 5.89 4.17
CA LYS A 323 65.92 6.84 5.30
C LYS A 323 64.49 7.14 5.77
N TYR A 324 64.21 6.77 7.01
CA TYR A 324 63.14 7.29 7.87
C TYR A 324 63.27 8.82 8.03
N LEU A 325 62.14 9.53 8.05
CA LEU A 325 62.06 10.93 8.47
C LEU A 325 61.14 11.04 9.69
N GLU A 326 61.68 11.66 10.74
CA GLU A 326 61.04 11.96 12.03
C GLU A 326 59.97 13.08 11.94
N PRO A 327 59.12 13.24 12.98
CA PRO A 327 58.13 14.31 13.05
C PRO A 327 58.77 15.65 13.45
N ILE A 328 58.49 16.70 12.69
CA ILE A 328 58.94 18.06 12.99
C ILE A 328 57.97 18.69 13.99
N GLU A 329 58.45 18.93 15.22
CA GLU A 329 57.88 19.90 16.15
C GLU A 329 58.01 21.32 15.57
N LYS A 330 56.94 22.11 15.65
CA LYS A 330 57.00 23.56 15.37
C LYS A 330 56.35 24.32 16.51
N ASP A 331 57.21 24.89 17.34
CA ASP A 331 56.92 26.08 18.12
C ASP A 331 57.86 27.19 17.64
N SER A 332 57.31 28.35 17.29
CA SER A 332 57.90 29.70 17.37
C SER A 332 57.11 30.69 16.53
N THR A 333 56.48 31.62 17.23
CA THR A 333 55.82 32.84 16.76
C THR A 333 56.81 33.76 16.00
N PRO A 334 56.31 34.60 15.09
CA PRO A 334 56.44 36.03 15.36
C PRO A 334 55.16 36.83 15.12
N GLN A 335 55.00 37.86 15.96
CA GLN A 335 53.98 38.91 15.88
C GLN A 335 53.93 39.52 14.47
N ASN A 336 52.73 39.52 13.87
CA ASN A 336 52.41 40.44 12.80
C ASN A 336 51.02 41.03 13.04
N THR A 337 51.00 42.31 13.38
CA THR A 337 49.80 43.15 13.48
C THR A 337 49.27 43.42 12.08
N ALA A 338 48.28 42.64 11.65
CA ALA A 338 47.47 42.91 10.48
C ALA A 338 45.99 42.69 10.82
N GLN A 339 45.19 43.69 10.47
CA GLN A 339 43.77 43.83 10.80
C GLN A 339 42.95 42.60 10.40
N SER A 340 42.19 42.06 11.36
CA SER A 340 41.22 41.00 11.12
C SER A 340 40.16 41.43 10.11
N PRO A 341 39.96 40.71 9.00
CA PRO A 341 38.76 40.88 8.20
C PRO A 341 37.56 40.45 9.05
N LYS A 342 36.62 41.38 9.20
CA LYS A 342 35.31 41.17 9.84
C LYS A 342 34.64 39.96 9.18
N PRO A 343 34.28 38.90 9.93
CA PRO A 343 33.56 37.78 9.33
C PRO A 343 32.25 38.31 8.71
N PRO A 344 31.90 37.90 7.48
CA PRO A 344 30.59 38.22 6.93
C PRO A 344 29.55 37.72 7.92
N ALA A 345 28.60 38.59 8.26
CA ALA A 345 27.47 38.26 9.11
C ALA A 345 26.84 36.98 8.57
N SER A 346 27.02 35.88 9.29
CA SER A 346 26.23 34.67 9.10
C SER A 346 24.79 35.10 9.36
N LYS A 347 24.05 35.30 8.26
CA LYS A 347 22.60 35.30 8.30
C LYS A 347 22.23 33.86 8.60
N ASP A 348 22.23 33.55 9.88
CA ASP A 348 21.46 32.46 10.45
C ASP A 348 19.99 32.81 10.18
N GLN A 349 19.56 32.58 8.92
CA GLN A 349 18.15 32.49 8.60
C GLN A 349 17.70 31.21 9.28
N GLY A 350 17.25 31.38 10.53
CA GLY A 350 16.55 30.34 11.25
C GLY A 350 15.54 29.73 10.30
N ASN A 351 15.87 28.52 9.84
CA ASN A 351 14.98 27.67 9.07
C ASN A 351 13.97 27.10 10.07
N GLN A 352 13.19 27.99 10.69
CA GLN A 352 11.98 27.60 11.39
C GLN A 352 11.07 27.12 10.28
N GLY A 353 11.01 25.79 10.15
CA GLY A 353 10.27 25.08 9.14
C GLY A 353 8.89 25.71 9.01
N ARG A 354 8.68 26.41 7.90
CA ARG A 354 7.37 26.94 7.55
C ARG A 354 6.51 25.70 7.34
N VAL A 355 5.73 25.34 8.34
CA VAL A 355 4.76 24.25 8.25
C VAL A 355 3.86 24.64 7.09
N ILE A 356 4.06 24.00 5.94
CA ILE A 356 3.09 24.13 4.84
C ILE A 356 1.80 23.61 5.44
N ASN A 357 0.85 24.51 5.61
CA ASN A 357 -0.48 24.09 5.98
C ASN A 357 -0.99 23.36 4.74
N LEU A 358 -1.30 22.06 4.85
CA LEU A 358 -1.89 21.31 3.73
C LEU A 358 -3.19 21.98 3.24
N LYS A 359 -3.78 22.88 4.03
CA LYS A 359 -4.87 23.79 3.65
C LYS A 359 -4.49 24.83 2.59
N ASP A 360 -3.21 25.14 2.41
CA ASP A 360 -2.74 26.03 1.34
C ASP A 360 -2.71 25.32 -0.03
N LEU A 361 -2.97 24.00 -0.06
CA LEU A 361 -3.19 23.24 -1.30
C LEU A 361 -4.64 23.29 -1.79
N SER A 362 -5.60 23.66 -0.92
CA SER A 362 -7.02 23.84 -1.28
C SER A 362 -7.34 25.22 -1.85
#